data_AF-A0A351X370-F1
#
_entry.id   AF-A0A351X370-F1
#
_cell.length_a   1.000
_cell.length_b   1.000
_cell.length_c   1.000
_cell.angle_alpha   90.00
_cell.angle_beta   90.00
_cell.angle_gamma   90.00
#
_symmetry.space_group_name_H-M   'P 1'
#
loop_
_entity.id
_entity.type
_entity.pdbx_description
1 polymer ?
#
loop_
_entity_poly.entity_id
_entity_poly.type
_entity_poly.pdbx_seq_one_letter_code
_entity_poly.pdbx_strand_id
1 'polypeptide(L)'
;MGAVKNVGQAPVDIILEARKDGPFTDLKDLAFRADLQKLGKRSLECMVRVGALDRFGPRKAILEGLDQFISVSASHFRALNSGQLSFFGTIAGVEEEFRLPITPSLDRREQLEWERELIGLYVSDHPLTAYMPTLQRRVTHFSSALPELAHKEKVTVAGMVT
;
A
#
# COMPACT_ATOMS: atom_id res chain seq x y z
N MET A 1 -8.80 13.19 8.06
CA MET A 1 -7.71 12.99 7.08
C MET A 1 -7.68 11.51 6.74
N GLY A 2 -7.90 11.15 5.48
CA GLY A 2 -7.83 9.77 5.02
C GLY A 2 -7.67 9.80 3.50
N ALA A 3 -6.43 9.90 3.04
CA ALA A 3 -6.13 9.99 1.60
C ALA A 3 -6.46 8.68 0.86
N VAL A 4 -6.74 7.59 1.60
CA VAL A 4 -7.04 6.27 1.06
C VAL A 4 -8.50 5.93 1.36
N LYS A 5 -9.29 5.69 0.31
CA LYS A 5 -10.67 5.23 0.43
C LYS A 5 -10.70 3.93 1.23
N ASN A 6 -11.72 3.80 2.08
CA ASN A 6 -11.94 2.63 2.96
C ASN A 6 -10.92 2.46 4.11
N VAL A 7 -10.12 3.48 4.39
CA VAL A 7 -9.30 3.54 5.62
C VAL A 7 -9.89 4.63 6.51
N GLY A 8 -10.50 4.22 7.63
CA GLY A 8 -11.04 5.15 8.63
C GLY A 8 -9.95 5.75 9.52
N GLN A 9 -10.35 6.60 10.46
CA GLN A 9 -9.42 7.21 11.43
C GLN A 9 -8.82 6.16 12.39
N ALA A 10 -9.64 5.21 12.88
CA ALA A 10 -9.19 4.23 13.87
C ALA A 10 -8.00 3.37 13.40
N PRO A 11 -7.97 2.80 12.18
CA PRO A 11 -6.77 2.09 11.69
C PRO A 11 -5.51 2.97 11.63
N VAL A 12 -5.67 4.24 11.29
CA VAL A 12 -4.55 5.21 11.24
C VAL A 12 -4.01 5.45 12.64
N ASP A 13 -4.88 5.68 13.61
CA ASP A 13 -4.50 5.92 15.01
C ASP A 13 -3.75 4.72 15.59
N ILE A 14 -4.22 3.48 15.33
CA ILE A 14 -3.54 2.27 15.79
C ILE A 14 -2.10 2.19 15.24
N ILE A 15 -1.92 2.46 13.95
CA ILE A 15 -0.58 2.46 13.32
C ILE A 15 0.30 3.56 13.90
N LEU A 16 -0.25 4.77 14.11
CA LEU A 16 0.49 5.90 14.66
C LEU A 16 0.93 5.65 16.10
N GLU A 17 0.05 5.12 16.94
CA GLU A 17 0.35 4.72 18.31
C GLU A 17 1.44 3.65 18.33
N ALA A 18 1.28 2.58 17.54
CA ALA A 18 2.28 1.51 17.43
C ALA A 18 3.64 2.04 16.96
N ARG A 19 3.67 3.06 16.10
CA ARG A 19 4.90 3.65 15.54
C ARG A 19 5.64 4.58 16.52
N LYS A 20 5.06 4.92 17.68
CA LYS A 20 5.76 5.73 18.70
C LYS A 20 7.03 5.04 19.20
N ASP A 21 7.06 3.71 19.22
CA ASP A 21 8.25 2.92 19.60
C ASP A 21 9.31 2.84 18.49
N GLY A 22 9.13 3.55 17.37
CA GLY A 22 10.07 3.62 16.25
C GLY A 22 9.48 3.16 14.91
N PRO A 23 10.24 3.24 13.80
CA PRO A 23 9.80 2.73 12.50
C PRO A 23 9.59 1.21 12.54
N PHE A 24 8.63 0.71 11.76
CA PHE A 24 8.46 -0.72 11.57
C PHE A 24 9.60 -1.30 10.74
N THR A 25 10.26 -2.35 11.23
CA THR A 25 11.42 -2.99 10.57
C THR A 25 11.00 -4.02 9.54
N ASP A 26 9.97 -4.81 9.84
CA ASP A 26 9.43 -5.85 8.99
C ASP A 26 7.93 -6.08 9.25
N LEU A 27 7.30 -7.03 8.53
CA LEU A 27 5.88 -7.35 8.74
C LEU A 27 5.61 -7.93 10.12
N LYS A 28 6.52 -8.74 10.69
CA LYS A 28 6.33 -9.33 12.01
C LYS A 28 6.31 -8.23 13.08
N ASP A 29 7.22 -7.27 12.99
CA ASP A 29 7.27 -6.10 13.87
C ASP A 29 5.95 -5.31 13.81
N LEU A 30 5.39 -5.11 12.61
CA LEU A 30 4.06 -4.51 12.44
C LEU A 30 2.96 -5.35 13.10
N ALA A 31 2.94 -6.67 12.90
CA ALA A 31 1.92 -7.56 13.46
C ALA A 31 1.96 -7.66 15.00
N PHE A 32 3.14 -7.49 15.60
CA PHE A 32 3.32 -7.58 17.05
C PHE A 32 3.10 -6.25 17.77
N ARG A 33 3.31 -5.11 17.08
CA ARG A 33 3.12 -3.76 17.64
C ARG A 33 1.74 -3.17 17.35
N ALA A 34 1.11 -3.53 16.24
CA ALA A 34 -0.23 -3.06 15.86
C ALA A 34 -1.23 -4.22 15.84
N ASP A 35 -2.36 -4.06 16.53
CA ASP A 35 -3.45 -5.04 16.53
C ASP A 35 -4.19 -5.02 15.19
N LEU A 36 -3.76 -5.92 14.28
CA LEU A 36 -4.26 -5.98 12.91
C LEU A 36 -5.74 -6.37 12.85
N GLN A 37 -6.25 -7.06 13.87
CA GLN A 37 -7.67 -7.41 13.96
C GLN A 37 -8.52 -6.15 14.14
N LYS A 38 -8.06 -5.20 14.97
CA LYS A 38 -8.72 -3.89 15.14
C LYS A 38 -8.59 -2.98 13.93
N LEU A 39 -7.49 -3.09 13.18
CA LEU A 39 -7.32 -2.39 11.90
C LEU A 39 -8.35 -2.82 10.85
N GLY A 40 -8.67 -4.12 10.81
CA GLY A 40 -9.63 -4.70 9.89
C GLY A 40 -9.04 -5.03 8.52
N LYS A 41 -9.47 -6.18 7.96
CA LYS A 41 -8.96 -6.74 6.71
C LYS A 41 -9.07 -5.77 5.53
N ARG A 42 -10.23 -5.13 5.34
CA ARG A 42 -10.47 -4.20 4.22
C ARG A 42 -9.52 -3.01 4.23
N SER A 43 -9.25 -2.43 5.39
CA SER A 43 -8.34 -1.30 5.50
C SER A 43 -6.89 -1.72 5.25
N LEU A 44 -6.48 -2.91 5.72
CA LEU A 44 -5.18 -3.49 5.40
C LEU A 44 -5.01 -3.76 3.91
N GLU A 45 -5.99 -4.37 3.25
CA GLU A 45 -5.97 -4.58 1.80
C GLU A 45 -5.79 -3.26 1.04
N CYS A 46 -6.54 -2.23 1.43
CA CYS A 46 -6.42 -0.91 0.80
C CYS A 46 -5.03 -0.31 1.03
N MET A 47 -4.46 -0.44 2.23
CA MET A 47 -3.10 0.01 2.54
C MET A 47 -2.02 -0.73 1.74
N VAL A 48 -2.17 -2.04 1.53
CA VAL A 48 -1.26 -2.79 0.66
C VAL A 48 -1.39 -2.31 -0.79
N ARG A 49 -2.62 -2.16 -1.28
CA ARG A 49 -2.89 -1.77 -2.68
C ARG A 49 -2.36 -0.38 -3.03
N VAL A 50 -2.38 0.57 -2.10
CA VAL A 50 -1.79 1.92 -2.28
C VAL A 50 -0.29 1.97 -2.02
N GLY A 51 0.34 0.86 -1.62
CA GLY A 51 1.77 0.77 -1.43
C GLY A 51 2.31 1.20 -0.07
N ALA A 52 1.44 1.35 0.94
CA ALA A 52 1.88 1.71 2.30
C ALA A 52 2.84 0.66 2.92
N LEU A 53 2.82 -0.58 2.39
CA LEU A 53 3.58 -1.72 2.87
C LEU A 53 4.65 -2.20 1.87
N ASP A 54 4.93 -1.46 0.79
CA ASP A 54 5.84 -1.88 -0.30
C ASP A 54 7.27 -2.17 0.17
N ARG A 55 7.71 -1.50 1.25
CA ARG A 55 9.02 -1.74 1.85
C ARG A 55 9.21 -3.14 2.43
N PHE A 56 8.12 -3.86 2.68
CA PHE A 56 8.15 -5.15 3.35
C PHE A 56 8.01 -6.35 2.41
N GLY A 57 7.73 -6.10 1.13
CA GLY A 57 7.63 -7.15 0.12
C GLY A 57 6.66 -6.80 -1.01
N PRO A 58 6.52 -7.70 -2.00
CA PRO A 58 5.62 -7.50 -3.13
C PRO A 58 4.15 -7.42 -2.67
N ARG A 59 3.42 -6.40 -3.13
CA ARG A 59 1.98 -6.20 -2.78
C ARG A 59 1.15 -7.47 -2.92
N LYS A 60 1.34 -8.24 -4.01
CA LYS A 60 0.59 -9.47 -4.26
C LYS A 60 0.85 -10.55 -3.21
N ALA A 61 2.12 -10.74 -2.83
CA ALA A 61 2.48 -11.69 -1.79
C ALA A 61 1.91 -11.29 -0.43
N ILE A 62 1.91 -9.98 -0.11
CA ILE A 62 1.33 -9.47 1.14
C ILE A 62 -0.20 -9.66 1.14
N LEU A 63 -0.87 -9.41 0.02
CA LEU A 63 -2.32 -9.63 -0.12
C LEU A 63 -2.70 -11.11 0.04
N GLU A 64 -1.95 -12.02 -0.58
CA GLU A 64 -2.19 -13.47 -0.46
C GLU A 64 -1.92 -13.98 0.97
N GLY A 65 -0.90 -13.44 1.64
CA GLY A 65 -0.58 -13.77 3.04
C GLY A 65 -1.43 -13.06 4.09
N LEU A 66 -2.37 -12.19 3.70
CA LEU A 66 -3.00 -11.25 4.63
C LEU A 66 -3.83 -11.94 5.73
N ASP A 67 -4.53 -13.03 5.41
CA ASP A 67 -5.34 -13.75 6.39
C ASP A 67 -4.48 -14.41 7.48
N GLN A 68 -3.36 -15.03 7.06
CA GLN A 68 -2.38 -15.57 8.00
C GLN A 68 -1.75 -14.45 8.83
N PHE A 69 -1.44 -13.32 8.19
CA PHE A 69 -0.84 -12.16 8.85
C PHE A 69 -1.72 -11.61 9.97
N ILE A 70 -3.02 -11.47 9.71
CA ILE A 70 -4.02 -11.03 10.71
C ILE A 70 -4.15 -12.07 11.83
N SER A 71 -4.16 -13.37 11.48
CA SER A 71 -4.27 -14.47 12.46
C SER A 71 -3.09 -14.49 13.44
N VAL A 72 -1.86 -14.31 12.94
CA VAL A 72 -0.64 -14.25 13.76
C VAL A 72 -0.70 -13.08 14.75
N SER A 73 -1.06 -11.88 14.27
CA SER A 73 -1.24 -10.71 15.14
C SER A 73 -2.32 -10.96 16.21
N ALA A 74 -3.47 -11.50 15.82
CA ALA A 74 -4.56 -11.80 16.75
C ALA A 74 -4.17 -12.86 17.80
N SER A 75 -3.35 -13.85 17.44
CA SER A 75 -2.80 -14.82 18.39
C SER A 75 -1.88 -14.14 19.41
N HIS A 76 -0.96 -13.30 18.93
CA HIS A 76 -0.03 -12.54 19.78
C HIS A 76 -0.76 -11.63 20.79
N PHE A 77 -1.72 -10.82 20.32
CA PHE A 77 -2.49 -9.94 21.20
C PHE A 77 -3.41 -10.69 22.17
N ARG A 78 -3.92 -11.88 21.80
CA ARG A 78 -4.65 -12.73 22.75
C ARG A 78 -3.74 -13.24 23.87
N ALA A 79 -2.54 -13.71 23.56
CA ALA A 79 -1.57 -14.18 24.55
C ALA A 79 -1.08 -13.06 25.48
N LEU A 80 -0.88 -11.86 24.94
CA LEU A 80 -0.60 -10.63 25.71
C LEU A 80 -1.71 -10.34 26.72
N ASN A 81 -2.96 -10.31 26.26
CA ASN A 81 -4.11 -9.92 27.08
C ASN A 81 -4.49 -10.98 28.12
N SER A 82 -4.22 -12.27 27.85
CA SER A 82 -4.48 -13.35 28.81
C SER A 82 -3.42 -13.46 29.91
N GLY A 83 -2.38 -12.61 29.88
CA GLY A 83 -1.25 -12.71 30.81
C GLY A 83 -0.42 -13.98 30.61
N GLN A 84 -0.60 -14.68 29.48
CA GLN A 84 0.12 -15.91 29.13
C GLN A 84 1.46 -15.66 28.43
N LEU A 85 1.93 -14.41 28.37
CA LEU A 85 3.36 -14.16 28.15
C LEU A 85 4.12 -14.60 29.41
N SER A 86 4.30 -15.92 29.49
CA SER A 86 4.97 -16.59 30.58
C SER A 86 6.40 -16.07 30.72
N PHE A 87 6.89 -16.17 31.95
CA PHE A 87 8.08 -15.62 32.58
C PHE A 87 9.44 -16.00 31.95
N PHE A 88 9.45 -16.52 30.72
CA PHE A 88 10.61 -16.73 29.87
C PHE A 88 10.26 -16.12 28.52
N GLY A 89 10.98 -15.07 28.11
CA GLY A 89 10.71 -14.21 26.94
C GLY A 89 10.77 -14.88 25.56
N THR A 90 10.29 -16.10 25.43
CA THR A 90 10.11 -16.82 24.18
C THR A 90 8.86 -17.66 24.34
N ILE A 91 7.80 -17.30 23.63
CA ILE A 91 6.61 -18.13 23.52
C ILE A 91 7.06 -19.46 22.90
N ALA A 92 7.20 -20.50 23.71
CA ALA A 92 7.32 -21.86 23.23
C ALA A 92 5.99 -22.24 22.55
N GLY A 93 5.87 -21.93 21.26
CA GLY A 93 4.70 -22.32 20.45
C GLY A 93 4.20 -21.30 19.42
N VAL A 94 4.72 -20.07 19.35
CA VAL A 94 4.31 -19.09 18.33
C VAL A 94 5.51 -18.35 17.75
N GLU A 95 6.57 -19.08 17.40
CA GLU A 95 7.36 -18.71 16.22
C GLU A 95 6.63 -19.30 15.00
N GLU A 96 5.37 -18.92 14.78
CA GLU A 96 4.80 -19.09 13.44
C GLU A 96 5.55 -18.08 12.57
N GLU A 97 6.59 -18.59 11.92
CA GLU A 97 7.39 -17.80 11.01
C GLU A 97 6.49 -17.38 9.84
N PHE A 98 5.91 -16.18 9.93
CA PHE A 98 5.15 -15.60 8.85
C PHE A 98 6.10 -15.43 7.66
N ARG A 99 5.90 -16.26 6.63
CA ARG A 99 6.65 -16.23 5.39
C ARG A 99 5.70 -15.80 4.27
N LEU A 100 6.08 -14.76 3.56
CA LEU A 100 5.34 -14.35 2.38
C LEU A 100 5.40 -15.44 1.31
N PRO A 101 4.28 -15.75 0.63
CA PRO A 101 4.29 -16.67 -0.48
C PRO A 101 5.18 -16.13 -1.61
N ILE A 102 5.80 -17.04 -2.36
CA ILE A 102 6.55 -16.68 -3.56
C ILE A 102 5.54 -16.47 -4.68
N THR A 103 5.28 -15.21 -5.00
CA THR A 103 4.27 -14.83 -5.98
C THR A 103 4.89 -13.94 -7.05
N PRO A 104 4.54 -14.11 -8.34
CA PRO A 104 4.99 -13.18 -9.38
C PRO A 104 4.59 -11.74 -9.04
N SER A 105 5.45 -10.78 -9.38
CA SER A 105 5.17 -9.36 -9.21
C SER A 105 3.90 -8.96 -9.94
N LEU A 106 3.08 -8.11 -9.32
CA LEU A 106 1.86 -7.57 -9.92
C LEU A 106 2.20 -6.76 -11.17
N ASP A 107 1.31 -6.79 -12.19
CA ASP A 107 1.47 -5.92 -13.35
C ASP A 107 1.43 -4.45 -12.92
N ARG A 108 2.31 -3.62 -13.50
CA ARG A 108 2.45 -2.21 -13.13
C ARG A 108 1.16 -1.45 -13.38
N ARG A 109 0.44 -1.80 -14.45
CA ARG A 109 -0.85 -1.21 -14.78
C ARG A 109 -1.88 -1.42 -13.68
N GLU A 110 -1.98 -2.64 -13.16
CA GLU A 110 -2.91 -2.99 -12.09
C GLU A 110 -2.61 -2.20 -10.81
N GLN A 111 -1.32 -2.00 -10.47
CA GLN A 111 -0.92 -1.15 -9.33
C GLN A 111 -1.40 0.30 -9.50
N LEU A 112 -1.24 0.86 -10.70
CA LEU A 112 -1.66 2.22 -11.02
C LEU A 112 -3.18 2.37 -10.99
N GLU A 113 -3.93 1.36 -11.45
CA GLU A 113 -5.38 1.35 -11.37
C GLU A 113 -5.86 1.36 -9.91
N TRP A 114 -5.22 0.61 -9.01
CA TRP A 114 -5.51 0.64 -7.58
C TRP A 114 -5.22 2.00 -6.93
N GLU A 115 -4.12 2.66 -7.29
CA GLU A 115 -3.81 4.01 -6.79
C GLU A 115 -4.89 5.01 -7.21
N ARG A 116 -5.30 4.98 -8.48
CA ARG A 116 -6.40 5.82 -8.97
C ARG A 116 -7.71 5.50 -8.24
N GLU A 117 -8.03 4.23 -8.05
CA GLU A 117 -9.28 3.83 -7.39
C GLU A 117 -9.33 4.30 -5.93
N LEU A 118 -8.25 4.05 -5.18
CA LEU A 118 -8.21 4.23 -3.72
C LEU A 118 -7.75 5.61 -3.28
N ILE A 119 -6.85 6.27 -4.01
CA ILE A 119 -6.33 7.61 -3.69
C ILE A 119 -7.02 8.68 -4.55
N GLY A 120 -7.51 8.31 -5.74
CA GLY A 120 -8.09 9.25 -6.71
C GLY A 120 -7.09 9.84 -7.70
N LEU A 121 -5.81 9.48 -7.57
CA LEU A 121 -4.72 9.96 -8.43
C LEU A 121 -3.64 8.89 -8.58
N TYR A 122 -2.88 9.00 -9.67
CA TYR A 122 -1.70 8.16 -9.90
C TYR A 122 -0.50 8.79 -9.18
N VAL A 123 0.01 8.12 -8.14
CA VAL A 123 1.10 8.66 -7.30
C VAL A 123 2.45 8.16 -7.80
N SER A 124 2.54 6.87 -8.11
CA SER A 124 3.82 6.21 -8.38
C SER A 124 4.32 6.40 -9.81
N ASP A 125 3.42 6.49 -10.78
CA ASP A 125 3.75 6.70 -12.20
C ASP A 125 2.50 7.10 -12.99
N HIS A 126 2.65 7.74 -14.14
CA HIS A 126 1.51 8.07 -15.00
C HIS A 126 1.21 6.92 -15.99
N PRO A 127 -0.07 6.53 -16.21
CA PRO A 127 -0.42 5.45 -17.14
C PRO A 127 0.03 5.70 -18.60
N LEU A 128 0.21 6.98 -18.99
CA LEU A 128 0.77 7.34 -20.29
C LEU A 128 2.28 7.11 -20.41
N THR A 129 3.01 6.90 -19.31
CA THR A 129 4.47 6.72 -19.31
C THR A 129 4.91 5.57 -20.22
N ALA A 130 4.17 4.46 -20.22
CA ALA A 130 4.43 3.31 -21.11
C ALA A 130 4.34 3.66 -22.60
N TYR A 131 3.56 4.68 -22.96
CA TYR A 131 3.35 5.13 -24.34
C TYR A 131 4.15 6.39 -24.70
N MET A 132 4.83 7.01 -23.74
CA MET A 132 5.61 8.23 -23.97
C MET A 132 6.61 8.13 -25.12
N PRO A 133 7.37 7.03 -25.31
CA PRO A 133 8.32 6.93 -26.43
C PRO A 133 7.66 7.02 -27.81
N THR A 134 6.41 6.56 -27.93
CA THR A 134 5.61 6.64 -29.15
C THR A 134 4.94 8.00 -29.29
N LEU A 135 4.41 8.53 -28.19
CA LEU A 135 3.70 9.81 -28.15
C LEU A 135 4.64 11.00 -28.39
N GLN A 136 5.85 10.98 -27.84
CA GLN A 136 6.86 12.03 -28.03
C GLN A 136 7.23 12.27 -29.50
N ARG A 137 7.01 11.29 -30.38
CA ARG A 137 7.24 11.43 -31.83
C ARG A 137 6.17 12.26 -32.54
N ARG A 138 5.01 12.48 -31.92
CA ARG A 138 3.84 13.17 -32.51
C ARG A 138 3.36 14.35 -31.67
N VAL A 139 3.59 14.34 -30.36
CA VAL A 139 3.19 15.42 -29.46
C VAL A 139 4.10 16.62 -29.66
N THR A 140 3.49 17.77 -29.89
CA THR A 140 4.21 19.04 -30.08
C THR A 140 4.38 19.79 -28.76
N HIS A 141 3.39 19.69 -27.86
CA HIS A 141 3.33 20.49 -26.63
C HIS A 141 2.71 19.70 -25.48
N PHE A 142 3.15 19.98 -24.25
CA PHE A 142 2.48 19.52 -23.04
C PHE A 142 1.29 20.43 -22.70
N SER A 143 0.28 19.87 -22.02
CA SER A 143 -0.91 20.63 -21.62
C SER A 143 -0.57 21.87 -20.77
N SER A 144 0.51 21.80 -19.98
CA SER A 144 0.99 22.91 -19.16
C SER A 144 1.54 24.10 -19.95
N ALA A 145 2.03 23.87 -21.17
CA ALA A 145 2.63 24.92 -22.03
C ALA A 145 1.59 25.61 -22.93
N LEU A 146 0.35 25.10 -22.98
CA LEU A 146 -0.72 25.65 -23.81
C LEU A 146 -1.07 27.12 -23.53
N PRO A 147 -1.03 27.64 -22.28
CA PRO A 147 -1.35 29.04 -22.00
C PRO A 147 -0.37 30.05 -22.62
N GLU A 148 0.85 29.62 -22.97
CA GLU A 148 1.92 30.49 -23.48
C GLU A 148 1.96 30.57 -25.01
N LEU A 149 1.03 29.88 -25.70
CA LEU A 149 1.02 29.76 -27.16
C LEU A 149 0.35 30.93 -27.87
N ALA A 150 0.72 31.13 -29.13
CA ALA A 150 0.14 32.18 -29.96
C ALA A 150 -1.32 31.86 -30.32
N HIS A 151 -2.14 32.91 -30.45
CA HIS A 151 -3.54 32.76 -30.82
C HIS A 151 -3.69 32.07 -32.19
N LYS A 152 -4.49 31.00 -32.25
CA LYS A 152 -4.74 30.14 -33.44
C LYS A 152 -3.56 29.27 -33.90
N GLU A 153 -2.57 29.06 -33.04
CA GLU A 153 -1.51 28.09 -33.30
C GLU A 153 -2.06 26.65 -33.31
N LYS A 154 -1.65 25.84 -34.29
CA LYS A 154 -2.04 24.43 -34.38
C LYS A 154 -1.09 23.59 -33.54
N VAL A 155 -1.63 22.87 -32.56
CA VAL A 155 -0.85 21.97 -31.71
C VAL A 155 -1.43 20.57 -31.67
N THR A 156 -0.54 19.59 -31.50
CA THR A 156 -0.89 18.20 -31.20
C THR A 156 -0.53 17.90 -29.76
N VAL A 157 -1.54 17.51 -28.97
CA VAL A 157 -1.42 17.14 -27.56
C VAL A 157 -1.94 15.71 -27.40
N ALA A 158 -1.29 14.92 -26.57
CA ALA A 158 -1.78 13.61 -26.17
C ALA A 158 -2.06 13.60 -24.66
N GLY A 159 -3.18 13.00 -24.28
CA GLY A 159 -3.62 12.92 -22.90
C GLY A 159 -4.52 11.71 -22.70
N MET A 160 -4.90 11.45 -21.46
CA MET A 160 -5.97 10.49 -21.19
C MET A 160 -7.32 11.16 -21.34
N VAL A 161 -8.27 10.41 -21.90
CA VAL A 161 -9.70 10.75 -21.86
C VAL A 161 -10.28 9.96 -20.69
N THR A 162 -10.80 10.66 -19.69
CA THR A 162 -11.44 10.09 -18.49
C THR A 162 -12.92 10.31 -18.50
#